data_AF-A0A1I8II47-F1
#
_entry.id   AF-A0A1I8II47-F1
#
_cell.length_a   1.000
_cell.length_b   1.000
_cell.length_c   1.000
_cell.angle_alpha   90.00
_cell.angle_beta   90.00
_cell.angle_gamma   90.00
#
_symmetry.space_group_name_H-M   'P 1'
#
loop_
_entity.id
_entity.type
_entity.pdbx_description
1 polymer ?
#
loop_
_entity_poly.entity_id
_entity_poly.type
_entity_poly.pdbx_seq_one_letter_code
_entity_poly.pdbx_strand_id
1 'polypeptide(L)'
;STAAKQSHSNSCFVRLLLLIAIVKQVRAVDTSDATRSGNKTLLDTYSDNDGKWAGWESVLYNGLGWVSSNSPMVGGRFTYSVCQVGLNGSAVFMLRSPYINADDAKRVTVKLRFTSRSCTAYPNREVYIRCKETLDLMVLQSDRPLNGSDLHESKFTKLSTVAPSITFTTVSNNPEELAKTVNTNYYTLDVVRKGFYIGLRDTGSCMAMMQVEIYYNYCPRVVLKLAEYARTPSPTSGELIRVNGSCAPNSQLMPGAARPTLLCRHTGEWFGIDVATAGDFCRCAAGYAKLNDSLCEACPSGYFKPMAANSPCRACPEHTVSGSAATQCDCQSGYYRNLAVDRPETACSKPPTAPKDALVLENNPNRVVLSWSPPEYTGGRNDTRYVVECVDCGGARLVYEPASSLTDRQVTVRGLQPETAYTFRIFALNGVSEVAMATKLAWKSVSLRTGAATPSKPSSITVKIESSASVRVSWSSSDTLGGGGATEYELKFGEQLDPTKSTSYYTAADEYLLTGLTQGVTYMLQ
;
A
#
# COMPACT_ATOMS: atom_id res chain seq x y z
N SER A 1 65.81 8.84 1.45
CA SER A 1 64.95 7.89 0.71
C SER A 1 64.03 7.07 1.63
N THR A 2 63.60 7.62 2.78
CA THR A 2 62.77 6.91 3.78
C THR A 2 61.39 7.53 3.99
N ALA A 3 61.11 8.72 3.46
CA ALA A 3 59.78 9.36 3.58
C ALA A 3 58.77 8.93 2.50
N ALA A 4 59.23 8.47 1.32
CA ALA A 4 58.33 8.11 0.22
C ALA A 4 57.75 6.68 0.31
N LYS A 5 58.36 5.78 1.11
CA LYS A 5 57.85 4.40 1.31
C LYS A 5 56.70 4.30 2.31
N GLN A 6 56.51 5.31 3.17
CA GLN A 6 55.47 5.30 4.21
C GLN A 6 54.10 5.79 3.68
N SER A 7 54.10 6.61 2.63
CA SER A 7 52.87 7.11 1.98
C SER A 7 52.14 6.03 1.15
N HIS A 8 52.89 5.15 0.47
CA HIS A 8 52.28 4.07 -0.32
C HIS A 8 51.70 2.92 0.53
N SER A 9 52.25 2.65 1.72
CA SER A 9 51.71 1.64 2.64
C SER A 9 50.36 2.07 3.23
N ASN A 10 50.23 3.35 3.61
CA ASN A 10 49.00 3.88 4.19
C ASN A 10 47.86 4.00 3.15
N SER A 11 48.16 4.24 1.88
CA SER A 11 47.14 4.29 0.81
C SER A 11 46.58 2.89 0.47
N CYS A 12 47.42 1.85 0.52
CA CYS A 12 46.97 0.45 0.37
C CYS A 12 46.17 -0.03 1.59
N PHE A 13 46.56 0.34 2.81
CA PHE A 13 45.82 -0.03 4.02
C PHE A 13 44.45 0.66 4.10
N VAL A 14 44.35 1.92 3.67
CA VAL A 14 43.07 2.65 3.61
C VAL A 14 42.15 2.11 2.50
N ARG A 15 42.69 1.67 1.36
CA ARG A 15 41.89 0.98 0.31
C ARG A 15 41.46 -0.43 0.72
N LEU A 16 42.28 -1.18 1.45
CA LEU A 16 41.92 -2.49 1.99
C LEU A 16 40.88 -2.38 3.13
N LEU A 17 40.99 -1.35 3.97
CA LEU A 17 39.98 -1.05 5.00
C LEU A 17 38.67 -0.51 4.41
N LEU A 18 38.70 0.24 3.29
CA LEU A 18 37.48 0.62 2.57
C LEU A 18 36.82 -0.58 1.87
N LEU A 19 37.60 -1.53 1.34
CA LEU A 19 37.06 -2.78 0.78
C LEU A 19 36.47 -3.71 1.86
N ILE A 20 37.08 -3.76 3.05
CA ILE A 20 36.52 -4.50 4.21
C ILE A 20 35.28 -3.78 4.79
N ALA A 21 35.18 -2.45 4.65
CA ALA A 21 33.98 -1.70 5.02
C ALA A 21 32.84 -1.85 4.00
N ILE A 22 33.14 -2.06 2.71
CA ILE A 22 32.12 -2.29 1.66
C ILE A 22 31.60 -3.75 1.68
N VAL A 23 32.35 -4.71 2.24
CA VAL A 23 31.88 -6.11 2.41
C VAL A 23 31.06 -6.32 3.71
N LYS A 24 30.99 -5.34 4.61
CA LYS A 24 30.25 -5.43 5.89
C LYS A 24 28.94 -4.64 5.96
N GLN A 25 28.34 -4.30 4.81
CA GLN A 25 27.01 -3.67 4.76
C GLN A 25 25.96 -4.44 3.95
N VAL A 26 26.09 -5.76 3.82
CA VAL A 26 24.89 -6.59 3.85
C VAL A 26 24.43 -6.59 5.31
N ARG A 27 23.64 -5.58 5.69
CA ARG A 27 22.81 -5.70 6.88
C ARG A 27 22.08 -7.02 6.73
N ALA A 28 22.39 -7.97 7.61
CA ALA A 28 21.47 -9.05 7.88
C ALA A 28 20.13 -8.37 8.17
N VAL A 29 19.21 -8.47 7.21
CA VAL A 29 17.78 -8.48 7.52
C VAL A 29 17.66 -9.45 8.69
N ASP A 30 16.82 -9.16 9.68
CA ASP A 30 16.64 -9.98 10.87
C ASP A 30 16.22 -11.40 10.46
N THR A 31 17.19 -12.25 10.09
CA THR A 31 17.04 -13.59 9.53
C THR A 31 17.09 -14.65 10.64
N SER A 32 17.04 -14.22 11.90
CA SER A 32 17.05 -15.08 13.08
C SER A 32 15.94 -16.15 13.04
N ASP A 33 14.79 -15.82 12.44
CA ASP A 33 13.70 -16.78 12.22
C ASP A 33 13.87 -17.64 10.96
N ALA A 34 14.57 -17.15 9.93
CA ALA A 34 14.79 -17.88 8.67
C ALA A 34 15.89 -18.95 8.80
N THR A 35 16.82 -18.79 9.74
CA THR A 35 17.86 -19.77 10.07
C THR A 35 17.38 -20.84 11.06
N ARG A 36 16.19 -20.67 11.63
CA ARG A 36 15.64 -21.62 12.61
C ARG A 36 15.05 -22.83 11.89
N SER A 37 15.58 -24.01 12.17
CA SER A 37 14.97 -25.27 11.75
C SER A 37 13.85 -25.69 12.70
N GLY A 38 12.76 -26.23 12.14
CA GLY A 38 11.72 -26.89 12.92
C GLY A 38 11.92 -28.40 12.92
N ASN A 39 11.67 -29.05 14.05
CA ASN A 39 11.58 -30.51 14.16
C ASN A 39 10.20 -30.92 14.68
N LYS A 40 9.68 -32.05 14.19
CA LYS A 40 8.47 -32.68 14.74
C LYS A 40 8.78 -34.13 15.06
N THR A 41 8.60 -34.50 16.33
CA THR A 41 8.77 -35.87 16.82
C THR A 41 7.53 -36.70 16.47
N LEU A 42 7.74 -37.83 15.82
CA LEU A 42 6.73 -38.83 15.48
C LEU A 42 6.63 -39.92 16.55
N LEU A 43 7.77 -40.26 17.16
CA LEU A 43 7.88 -41.26 18.21
C LEU A 43 9.04 -40.87 19.13
N ASP A 44 8.83 -40.91 20.44
CA ASP A 44 9.93 -40.87 21.40
C ASP A 44 9.62 -41.80 22.57
N THR A 45 10.33 -42.93 22.60
CA THR A 45 10.20 -43.94 23.65
C THR A 45 10.79 -43.50 24.98
N TYR A 46 11.59 -42.43 25.03
CA TYR A 46 12.10 -41.89 26.28
C TYR A 46 11.02 -41.12 27.02
N SER A 47 10.26 -40.25 26.34
CA SER A 47 9.18 -39.45 26.94
C SER A 47 7.86 -40.20 27.18
N ASP A 48 7.78 -41.46 26.78
CA ASP A 48 6.64 -42.35 27.02
C ASP A 48 6.46 -42.61 28.54
N ASN A 49 5.40 -42.04 29.12
CA ASN A 49 5.09 -42.12 30.55
C ASN A 49 4.40 -43.45 30.95
N ASP A 50 3.95 -44.26 29.99
CA ASP A 50 3.17 -45.48 30.25
C ASP A 50 4.05 -46.66 30.72
N GLY A 51 5.36 -46.44 30.88
CA GLY A 51 6.24 -47.39 31.56
C GLY A 51 6.43 -48.71 30.81
N LYS A 52 6.15 -48.79 29.52
CA LYS A 52 6.60 -49.88 28.63
C LYS A 52 6.41 -49.36 27.23
N TRP A 53 7.43 -49.38 26.37
CA TRP A 53 7.33 -48.77 25.03
C TRP A 53 6.05 -49.26 24.33
N ALA A 54 5.03 -48.39 24.28
CA ALA A 54 3.68 -48.84 24.03
C ALA A 54 3.56 -49.40 22.60
N GLY A 55 2.95 -50.59 22.47
CA GLY A 55 2.75 -51.26 21.19
C GLY A 55 4.02 -51.87 20.56
N TRP A 56 5.15 -51.90 21.27
CA TRP A 56 6.35 -52.61 20.80
C TRP A 56 6.27 -54.11 21.09
N GLU A 57 6.60 -54.91 20.08
CA GLU A 57 6.46 -56.37 20.12
C GLU A 57 7.79 -57.08 19.84
N SER A 58 8.21 -57.95 20.74
CA SER A 58 9.32 -58.89 20.49
C SER A 58 8.79 -60.14 19.80
N VAL A 59 9.35 -60.46 18.64
CA VAL A 59 9.18 -61.77 18.02
C VAL A 59 10.08 -62.76 18.75
N LEU A 60 9.48 -63.84 19.27
CA LEU A 60 10.19 -64.84 20.07
C LEU A 60 10.59 -66.03 19.20
N TYR A 61 11.83 -66.49 19.36
CA TYR A 61 12.33 -67.74 18.79
C TYR A 61 12.60 -68.73 19.94
N ASN A 62 11.86 -69.85 19.97
CA ASN A 62 11.88 -70.81 21.08
C ASN A 62 11.69 -70.17 22.46
N GLY A 63 10.86 -69.13 22.56
CA GLY A 63 10.60 -68.38 23.79
C GLY A 63 11.67 -67.34 24.16
N LEU A 64 12.73 -67.21 23.38
CA LEU A 64 13.80 -66.22 23.57
C LEU A 64 13.62 -65.03 22.64
N GLY A 65 13.99 -63.83 23.08
CA GLY A 65 13.90 -62.61 22.29
C GLY A 65 14.32 -61.37 23.07
N TRP A 66 13.80 -60.22 22.63
CA TRP A 66 14.00 -58.96 23.32
C TRP A 66 13.16 -58.91 24.60
N VAL A 67 13.80 -58.58 25.70
CA VAL A 67 13.18 -58.50 27.03
C VAL A 67 13.11 -57.04 27.45
N SER A 68 11.90 -56.58 27.81
CA SER A 68 11.70 -55.27 28.41
C SER A 68 12.02 -55.33 29.90
N SER A 69 12.87 -54.42 30.37
CA SER A 69 13.21 -54.27 31.80
C SER A 69 13.30 -52.80 32.18
N ASN A 70 13.03 -52.50 33.44
CA ASN A 70 13.29 -51.17 33.99
C ASN A 70 14.81 -51.02 34.23
N SER A 71 15.40 -49.92 33.76
CA SER A 71 16.82 -49.63 33.93
C SER A 71 17.06 -48.36 34.77
N PRO A 72 17.79 -48.47 35.90
CA PRO A 72 18.21 -47.31 36.69
C PRO A 72 19.04 -46.29 35.90
N MET A 73 19.74 -46.74 34.85
CA MET A 73 20.61 -45.90 34.01
C MET A 73 19.86 -44.80 33.25
N VAL A 74 18.57 -44.99 33.02
CA VAL A 74 17.69 -44.02 32.35
C VAL A 74 16.70 -43.39 33.31
N GLY A 75 17.02 -43.35 34.61
CA GLY A 75 16.15 -42.79 35.63
C GLY A 75 14.94 -43.66 35.92
N GLY A 76 15.10 -44.98 35.88
CA GLY A 76 14.00 -45.91 36.17
C GLY A 76 12.99 -46.08 35.02
N ARG A 77 13.42 -45.82 33.78
CA ARG A 77 12.62 -46.01 32.56
C ARG A 77 12.87 -47.37 31.92
N PHE A 78 11.96 -47.77 31.06
CA PHE A 78 12.01 -49.09 30.40
C PHE A 78 12.97 -49.09 29.22
N THR A 79 13.73 -50.18 29.12
CA THR A 79 14.67 -50.48 28.04
C THR A 79 14.38 -51.87 27.50
N TYR A 80 14.68 -52.11 26.22
CA TYR A 80 14.64 -53.44 25.65
C TYR A 80 16.05 -53.98 25.50
N SER A 81 16.31 -55.17 26.03
CA SER A 81 17.62 -55.82 25.92
C SER A 81 17.52 -57.19 25.26
N VAL A 82 18.56 -57.54 24.53
CA VAL A 82 18.78 -58.87 23.97
C VAL A 82 20.22 -59.25 24.24
N CYS A 83 20.46 -60.47 24.72
CA CYS A 83 21.81 -60.96 25.03
C CYS A 83 21.89 -62.47 24.79
N GLN A 84 21.43 -62.91 23.62
CA GLN A 84 21.41 -64.31 23.20
C GLN A 84 22.65 -64.63 22.35
N VAL A 85 23.82 -64.56 22.99
CA VAL A 85 25.12 -64.77 22.33
C VAL A 85 25.47 -66.26 22.19
N GLY A 86 26.18 -66.63 21.13
CA GLY A 86 26.75 -67.98 20.99
C GLY A 86 25.80 -69.08 20.50
N LEU A 87 24.53 -68.76 20.20
CA LEU A 87 23.55 -69.74 19.73
C LEU A 87 23.97 -70.41 18.41
N ASN A 88 23.68 -71.72 18.29
CA ASN A 88 23.83 -72.49 17.05
C ASN A 88 22.65 -72.18 16.10
N GLY A 89 22.92 -71.65 14.91
CA GLY A 89 21.93 -71.57 13.82
C GLY A 89 21.43 -70.15 13.46
N SER A 90 20.36 -70.10 12.68
CA SER A 90 19.77 -68.89 12.09
C SER A 90 18.77 -68.18 13.01
N ALA A 91 18.99 -68.19 14.33
CA ALA A 91 18.10 -67.51 15.27
C ALA A 91 18.09 -66.00 15.00
N VAL A 92 16.90 -65.45 14.80
CA VAL A 92 16.66 -64.02 14.56
C VAL A 92 15.72 -63.53 15.65
N PHE A 93 16.10 -62.45 16.32
CA PHE A 93 15.28 -61.82 17.36
C PHE A 93 14.90 -60.43 16.89
N MET A 94 13.63 -60.25 16.53
CA MET A 94 13.14 -58.97 16.04
C MET A 94 12.30 -58.24 17.08
N LEU A 95 12.64 -56.99 17.36
CA LEU A 95 11.80 -56.07 18.13
C LEU A 95 11.16 -55.08 17.17
N ARG A 96 9.83 -55.05 17.10
CA ARG A 96 9.07 -54.23 16.14
C ARG A 96 8.36 -53.09 16.86
N SER A 97 8.34 -51.92 16.23
CA SER A 97 7.56 -50.77 16.69
C SER A 97 6.06 -50.94 16.40
N PRO A 98 5.18 -50.15 17.02
CA PRO A 98 3.84 -49.91 16.50
C PRO A 98 3.89 -49.18 15.14
N TYR A 99 2.73 -49.00 14.52
CA TYR A 99 2.59 -48.20 13.30
C TYR A 99 2.91 -46.73 13.60
N ILE A 100 3.87 -46.17 12.87
CA ILE A 100 4.25 -44.76 12.97
C ILE A 100 3.64 -44.03 11.78
N ASN A 101 2.73 -43.10 12.04
CA ASN A 101 2.21 -42.20 11.01
C ASN A 101 3.33 -41.23 10.61
N ALA A 102 3.60 -41.12 9.31
CA ALA A 102 4.62 -40.21 8.81
C ALA A 102 4.14 -38.77 8.70
N ASP A 103 2.85 -38.52 8.89
CA ASP A 103 2.20 -37.24 8.65
C ASP A 103 2.51 -36.71 7.23
N ASP A 104 3.20 -35.58 7.13
CA ASP A 104 3.67 -34.98 5.87
C ASP A 104 5.18 -35.14 5.64
N ALA A 105 5.86 -35.95 6.47
CA ALA A 105 7.29 -36.18 6.36
C ALA A 105 7.62 -36.90 5.04
N LYS A 106 8.58 -36.33 4.30
CA LYS A 106 9.23 -37.01 3.15
C LYS A 106 10.47 -37.78 3.56
N ARG A 107 11.02 -37.42 4.71
CA ARG A 107 12.20 -38.01 5.32
C ARG A 107 12.08 -37.92 6.82
N VAL A 108 12.47 -38.99 7.51
CA VAL A 108 12.57 -39.02 8.97
C VAL A 108 14.00 -39.37 9.38
N THR A 109 14.38 -38.93 10.57
CA THR A 109 15.61 -39.29 11.26
C THR A 109 15.25 -40.23 12.42
N VAL A 110 15.86 -41.40 12.43
CA VAL A 110 15.78 -42.39 13.50
C VAL A 110 17.04 -42.26 14.35
N LYS A 111 16.87 -41.80 15.58
CA LYS A 111 17.92 -41.71 16.60
C LYS A 111 17.78 -42.89 17.55
N LEU A 112 18.85 -43.67 17.66
CA LEU A 112 18.95 -44.82 18.55
C LEU A 112 19.97 -44.54 19.64
N ARG A 113 19.57 -44.71 20.90
CA ARG A 113 20.49 -44.74 22.04
C ARG A 113 20.53 -46.13 22.64
N PHE A 114 21.73 -46.71 22.77
CA PHE A 114 21.91 -48.09 23.20
C PHE A 114 23.27 -48.34 23.84
N THR A 115 23.39 -49.42 24.59
CA THR A 115 24.68 -49.96 25.04
C THR A 115 24.94 -51.29 24.35
N SER A 116 26.23 -51.62 24.17
CA SER A 116 26.66 -52.89 23.59
C SER A 116 27.80 -53.47 24.39
N ARG A 117 27.67 -54.75 24.78
CA ARG A 117 28.74 -55.48 25.44
C ARG A 117 29.71 -56.03 24.41
N SER A 118 31.01 -55.91 24.67
CA SER A 118 32.01 -56.45 23.74
C SER A 118 32.00 -57.97 23.74
N CYS A 119 32.18 -58.58 22.56
CA CYS A 119 32.33 -60.02 22.43
C CYS A 119 33.58 -60.54 23.15
N THR A 120 34.64 -59.73 23.23
CA THR A 120 35.86 -60.04 23.99
C THR A 120 35.62 -60.25 25.48
N ALA A 121 34.47 -59.78 26.00
CA ALA A 121 34.10 -59.97 27.40
C ALA A 121 33.69 -61.42 27.73
N TYR A 122 33.44 -62.26 26.72
CA TYR A 122 33.04 -63.65 26.94
C TYR A 122 34.26 -64.58 26.97
N PRO A 123 34.53 -65.27 28.09
CA PRO A 123 35.70 -66.11 28.24
C PRO A 123 35.63 -67.40 27.40
N ASN A 124 34.43 -67.84 27.01
CA ASN A 124 34.24 -69.02 26.19
C ASN A 124 34.50 -68.71 24.70
N ARG A 125 35.52 -69.36 24.12
CA ARG A 125 35.92 -69.19 22.71
C ARG A 125 34.81 -69.51 21.71
N GLU A 126 33.95 -70.48 21.99
CA GLU A 126 32.84 -70.84 21.09
C GLU A 126 31.76 -69.75 21.05
N VAL A 127 31.51 -69.09 22.18
CA VAL A 127 30.60 -67.95 22.30
C VAL A 127 31.21 -66.72 21.65
N TYR A 128 32.50 -66.48 21.88
CA TYR A 128 33.27 -65.38 21.32
C TYR A 128 33.20 -65.32 19.79
N ILE A 129 33.39 -66.45 19.10
CA ILE A 129 33.43 -66.52 17.63
C ILE A 129 32.06 -66.19 16.99
N ARG A 130 30.96 -66.47 17.71
CA ARG A 130 29.59 -66.32 17.20
C ARG A 130 28.89 -65.07 17.70
N CYS A 131 29.47 -64.41 18.69
CA CYS A 131 28.98 -63.15 19.21
C CYS A 131 29.12 -62.06 18.14
N LYS A 132 28.11 -61.19 18.07
CA LYS A 132 28.14 -59.99 17.24
C LYS A 132 28.05 -58.74 18.11
N GLU A 133 28.65 -57.67 17.64
CA GLU A 133 28.53 -56.34 18.25
C GLU A 133 27.67 -55.43 17.39
N THR A 134 26.84 -56.00 16.50
CA THR A 134 25.96 -55.25 15.60
C THR A 134 24.56 -55.85 15.55
N LEU A 135 23.58 -54.99 15.28
CA LEU A 135 22.21 -55.39 14.93
C LEU A 135 21.80 -54.72 13.62
N ASP A 136 20.72 -55.19 13.00
CA ASP A 136 20.17 -54.58 11.78
C ASP A 136 18.95 -53.71 12.13
N LEU A 137 18.96 -52.45 11.67
CA LEU A 137 17.77 -51.61 11.64
C LEU A 137 16.99 -51.92 10.36
N MET A 138 15.76 -52.37 10.55
CA MET A 138 14.85 -52.84 9.51
C MET A 138 13.65 -51.88 9.38
N VAL A 139 13.05 -51.79 8.20
CA VAL A 139 11.89 -50.92 7.95
C VAL A 139 10.83 -51.63 7.10
N LEU A 140 9.56 -51.36 7.40
CA LEU A 140 8.41 -51.76 6.58
C LEU A 140 7.48 -50.57 6.41
N GLN A 141 7.33 -50.03 5.20
CA GLN A 141 6.45 -48.90 4.93
C GLN A 141 5.06 -49.40 4.51
N SER A 142 3.99 -48.76 5.00
CA SER A 142 2.59 -49.09 4.69
C SER A 142 1.68 -47.87 4.73
N ASP A 143 0.67 -47.85 3.86
CA ASP A 143 -0.33 -46.77 3.82
C ASP A 143 -1.39 -46.87 4.94
N ARG A 144 -1.38 -47.98 5.69
CA ARG A 144 -2.28 -48.25 6.82
C ARG A 144 -1.62 -49.14 7.89
N PRO A 145 -2.15 -49.18 9.13
CA PRO A 145 -1.78 -50.18 10.12
C PRO A 145 -1.98 -51.61 9.58
N LEU A 146 -1.08 -52.52 9.96
CA LEU A 146 -1.00 -53.92 9.51
C LEU A 146 -1.10 -54.82 10.75
N ASN A 147 -1.68 -56.01 10.61
CA ASN A 147 -1.92 -56.93 11.72
C ASN A 147 -1.41 -58.34 11.39
N GLY A 148 -1.06 -59.11 12.42
CA GLY A 148 -0.76 -60.54 12.31
C GLY A 148 0.35 -60.85 11.30
N SER A 149 0.04 -61.70 10.32
CA SER A 149 0.98 -62.21 9.30
C SER A 149 1.57 -61.12 8.38
N ASP A 150 0.91 -59.98 8.23
CA ASP A 150 1.40 -58.89 7.37
C ASP A 150 2.61 -58.17 7.96
N LEU A 151 2.85 -58.34 9.27
CA LEU A 151 4.03 -57.82 9.97
C LEU A 151 5.15 -58.85 10.14
N HIS A 152 5.17 -59.88 9.29
CA HIS A 152 6.20 -60.90 9.32
C HIS A 152 7.59 -60.32 9.00
N GLU A 153 8.64 -60.83 9.63
CA GLU A 153 10.02 -60.30 9.55
C GLU A 153 10.55 -60.20 8.11
N SER A 154 10.18 -61.16 7.25
CA SER A 154 10.58 -61.19 5.84
C SER A 154 10.03 -60.04 4.98
N LYS A 155 9.03 -59.29 5.48
CA LYS A 155 8.48 -58.12 4.80
C LYS A 155 9.31 -56.86 5.04
N PHE A 156 10.16 -56.85 6.07
CA PHE A 156 11.00 -55.72 6.36
C PHE A 156 12.24 -55.71 5.48
N THR A 157 12.63 -54.52 5.02
CA THR A 157 13.89 -54.30 4.32
C THR A 157 14.94 -53.75 5.28
N LYS A 158 16.21 -54.11 5.06
CA LYS A 158 17.31 -53.58 5.87
C LYS A 158 17.56 -52.13 5.51
N LEU A 159 17.46 -51.23 6.50
CA LEU A 159 17.80 -49.82 6.37
C LEU A 159 19.29 -49.59 6.60
N SER A 160 19.83 -50.09 7.72
CA SER A 160 21.26 -49.96 8.03
C SER A 160 21.72 -50.99 9.07
N THR A 161 23.03 -51.17 9.18
CA THR A 161 23.65 -51.92 10.29
C THR A 161 23.91 -50.95 11.44
N VAL A 162 23.42 -51.28 12.63
CA VAL A 162 23.68 -50.54 13.87
C VAL A 162 24.90 -51.12 14.54
N ALA A 163 25.96 -50.31 14.62
CA ALA A 163 27.20 -50.65 15.27
C ALA A 163 27.52 -49.61 16.37
N PRO A 164 28.00 -50.03 17.54
CA PRO A 164 28.47 -49.15 18.59
C PRO A 164 29.80 -48.48 18.18
N SER A 165 30.00 -47.24 18.60
CA SER A 165 31.32 -46.62 18.63
C SER A 165 32.11 -47.03 19.88
N ILE A 166 31.41 -47.40 20.95
CA ILE A 166 31.99 -47.79 22.24
C ILE A 166 31.28 -49.06 22.74
N THR A 167 32.07 -50.06 23.15
CA THR A 167 31.59 -51.28 23.81
C THR A 167 32.14 -51.38 25.22
N PHE A 168 31.45 -52.10 26.11
CA PHE A 168 31.91 -52.34 27.47
C PHE A 168 32.21 -53.82 27.72
N THR A 169 33.24 -54.11 28.51
CA THR A 169 33.62 -55.48 28.89
C THR A 169 33.24 -55.82 30.32
N THR A 170 33.39 -54.85 31.23
CA THR A 170 33.01 -54.93 32.65
C THR A 170 31.78 -54.07 32.93
N VAL A 171 30.97 -54.51 33.88
CA VAL A 171 29.79 -53.76 34.34
C VAL A 171 30.21 -52.90 35.52
N SER A 172 30.06 -51.57 35.40
CA SER A 172 30.27 -50.63 36.50
C SER A 172 28.95 -50.36 37.22
N ASN A 173 28.98 -50.32 38.56
CA ASN A 173 27.83 -49.92 39.37
C ASN A 173 27.69 -48.38 39.48
N ASN A 174 28.66 -47.62 38.97
CA ASN A 174 28.60 -46.16 38.95
C ASN A 174 27.78 -45.67 37.73
N PRO A 175 26.65 -44.97 37.93
CA PRO A 175 25.83 -44.43 36.85
C PRO A 175 26.57 -43.51 35.86
N GLU A 176 27.58 -42.75 36.33
CA GLU A 176 28.35 -41.84 35.47
C GLU A 176 29.27 -42.61 34.52
N GLU A 177 29.91 -43.68 34.97
CA GLU A 177 30.75 -44.54 34.12
C GLU A 177 29.90 -45.31 33.12
N LEU A 178 28.69 -45.65 33.52
CA LEU A 178 27.74 -46.39 32.70
C LEU A 178 27.14 -45.51 31.59
N ALA A 179 26.91 -44.23 31.87
CA ALA A 179 26.52 -43.24 30.87
C ALA A 179 27.57 -43.08 29.75
N LYS A 180 28.86 -43.27 30.04
CA LYS A 180 29.94 -43.25 29.03
C LYS A 180 29.90 -44.43 28.05
N THR A 181 29.17 -45.50 28.39
CA THR A 181 29.00 -46.67 27.52
C THR A 181 27.82 -46.55 26.54
N VAL A 182 27.09 -45.42 26.59
CA VAL A 182 25.91 -45.17 25.77
C VAL A 182 26.32 -44.67 24.39
N ASN A 183 25.92 -45.41 23.36
CA ASN A 183 26.06 -45.05 21.97
C ASN A 183 24.83 -44.26 21.52
N THR A 184 25.02 -43.29 20.63
CA THR A 184 23.92 -42.55 19.98
C THR A 184 24.16 -42.51 18.48
N ASN A 185 23.32 -43.20 17.72
CA ASN A 185 23.42 -43.28 16.26
C ASN A 185 22.20 -42.62 15.60
N TYR A 186 22.43 -42.02 14.43
CA TYR A 186 21.39 -41.37 13.62
C TYR A 186 21.31 -42.04 12.25
N TYR A 187 20.08 -42.37 11.83
CA TYR A 187 19.79 -42.97 10.54
C TYR A 187 18.70 -42.17 9.85
N THR A 188 18.77 -42.04 8.52
CA THR A 188 17.74 -41.35 7.73
C THR A 188 16.93 -42.37 6.94
N LEU A 189 15.62 -42.14 6.86
CA LEU A 189 14.68 -42.94 6.08
C LEU A 189 13.85 -42.01 5.19
N ASP A 190 13.88 -42.26 3.89
CA ASP A 190 12.99 -41.61 2.94
C ASP A 190 11.62 -42.32 2.95
N VAL A 191 10.58 -41.53 3.20
CA VAL A 191 9.22 -42.03 3.39
C VAL A 191 8.43 -41.90 2.09
N VAL A 192 7.97 -43.04 1.58
CA VAL A 192 7.23 -43.15 0.31
C VAL A 192 5.77 -43.56 0.49
N ARG A 193 5.36 -43.96 1.71
CA ARG A 193 3.98 -44.31 2.08
C ARG A 193 3.48 -43.47 3.26
N LYS A 194 2.20 -43.58 3.63
CA LYS A 194 1.61 -42.79 4.73
C LYS A 194 2.20 -43.06 6.13
N GLY A 195 2.86 -44.20 6.32
CA GLY A 195 3.50 -44.54 7.58
C GLY A 195 4.41 -45.75 7.46
N PHE A 196 5.01 -46.16 8.56
CA PHE A 196 6.00 -47.22 8.58
C PHE A 196 6.15 -47.87 9.95
N TYR A 197 6.82 -49.01 9.94
CA TYR A 197 7.31 -49.73 11.11
C TYR A 197 8.82 -49.77 11.05
N ILE A 198 9.46 -49.72 12.22
CA ILE A 198 10.88 -50.06 12.36
C ILE A 198 11.01 -51.38 13.10
N GLY A 199 12.08 -52.11 12.79
CA GLY A 199 12.44 -53.35 13.43
C GLY A 199 13.90 -53.35 13.83
N LEU A 200 14.21 -53.81 15.03
CA LEU A 200 15.57 -54.06 15.49
C LEU A 200 15.80 -55.56 15.44
N ARG A 201 16.58 -55.99 14.45
CA ARG A 201 16.85 -57.39 14.17
C ARG A 201 18.21 -57.78 14.73
N ASP A 202 18.20 -58.59 15.77
CA ASP A 202 19.40 -59.17 16.36
C ASP A 202 19.65 -60.59 15.85
N THR A 203 20.93 -60.96 15.72
CA THR A 203 21.37 -62.30 15.29
C THR A 203 22.50 -62.85 16.17
N GLY A 204 22.55 -62.42 17.43
CA GLY A 204 23.55 -62.90 18.40
C GLY A 204 24.42 -61.80 19.02
N SER A 205 23.86 -60.62 19.26
CA SER A 205 24.53 -59.55 20.03
C SER A 205 24.07 -59.49 21.49
N CYS A 206 24.77 -58.68 22.27
CA CYS A 206 24.38 -58.33 23.63
C CYS A 206 24.22 -56.82 23.76
N MET A 207 23.01 -56.34 23.49
CA MET A 207 22.69 -54.92 23.44
C MET A 207 21.46 -54.58 24.27
N ALA A 208 21.44 -53.36 24.80
CA ALA A 208 20.27 -52.77 25.44
C ALA A 208 19.89 -51.47 24.73
N MET A 209 18.71 -51.44 24.12
CA MET A 209 18.13 -50.25 23.50
C MET A 209 17.43 -49.42 24.55
N MET A 210 17.87 -48.18 24.69
CA MET A 210 17.48 -47.24 25.75
C MET A 210 16.48 -46.20 25.27
N GLN A 211 16.64 -45.74 24.03
CA GLN A 211 15.74 -44.78 23.41
C GLN A 211 15.74 -44.98 21.90
N VAL A 212 14.54 -45.04 21.35
CA VAL A 212 14.23 -44.83 19.95
C VAL A 212 13.43 -43.54 19.83
N GLU A 213 14.01 -42.57 19.14
CA GLU A 213 13.40 -41.29 18.83
C GLU A 213 13.34 -41.13 17.31
N ILE A 214 12.16 -40.82 16.78
CA ILE A 214 11.92 -40.63 15.35
C ILE A 214 11.32 -39.25 15.17
N TYR A 215 11.97 -38.42 14.37
CA TYR A 215 11.51 -37.08 14.08
C TYR A 215 11.81 -36.70 12.63
N TYR A 216 11.17 -35.66 12.13
CA TYR A 216 11.52 -35.07 10.84
C TYR A 216 11.67 -33.56 10.95
N ASN A 217 12.46 -33.01 10.04
CA ASN A 217 12.69 -31.58 9.96
C ASN A 217 11.67 -30.93 9.01
N TYR A 218 11.42 -29.65 9.23
CA TYR A 218 10.61 -28.84 8.34
C TYR A 218 11.06 -27.40 8.41
N CYS A 219 10.86 -26.68 7.31
CA CYS A 219 11.04 -25.24 7.29
C CYS A 219 9.81 -24.59 7.93
N PRO A 220 9.99 -23.81 9.03
CA PRO A 220 8.87 -23.24 9.77
C PRO A 220 8.14 -22.17 8.95
N ARG A 221 6.90 -21.82 9.35
CA ARG A 221 6.22 -20.67 8.76
C ARG A 221 7.00 -19.40 9.08
N VAL A 222 7.36 -18.62 8.07
CA VAL A 222 8.06 -17.34 8.22
C VAL A 222 7.40 -16.25 7.39
N VAL A 223 7.48 -15.00 7.86
CA VAL A 223 7.04 -13.83 7.09
C VAL A 223 8.22 -12.88 6.98
N LEU A 224 8.68 -12.64 5.76
CA LEU A 224 9.84 -11.80 5.47
C LEU A 224 9.44 -10.73 4.46
N LYS A 225 9.69 -9.46 4.75
CA LYS A 225 9.35 -8.34 3.84
C LYS A 225 7.92 -8.40 3.29
N LEU A 226 6.95 -8.68 4.17
CA LEU A 226 5.52 -8.87 3.87
C LEU A 226 5.20 -10.07 2.96
N ALA A 227 6.15 -10.99 2.75
CA ALA A 227 5.93 -12.25 2.06
C ALA A 227 5.90 -13.40 3.08
N GLU A 228 4.76 -14.07 3.14
CA GLU A 228 4.54 -15.25 3.96
C GLU A 228 4.91 -16.53 3.20
N TYR A 229 5.66 -17.39 3.88
CA TYR A 229 6.03 -18.71 3.41
C TYR A 229 5.47 -19.74 4.38
N ALA A 230 4.67 -20.66 3.84
CA ALA A 230 4.03 -21.71 4.61
C ALA A 230 5.05 -22.71 5.18
N ARG A 231 4.67 -23.34 6.30
CA ARG A 231 5.42 -24.48 6.83
C ARG A 231 5.58 -25.54 5.73
N THR A 232 6.81 -25.96 5.48
CA THR A 232 7.13 -26.91 4.40
C THR A 232 7.94 -28.09 4.95
N PRO A 233 7.51 -29.34 4.81
CA PRO A 233 8.29 -30.50 5.25
C PRO A 233 9.63 -30.57 4.51
N SER A 234 10.70 -30.93 5.19
CA SER A 234 12.03 -30.97 4.58
C SER A 234 12.09 -32.06 3.50
N PRO A 235 12.73 -31.79 2.34
CA PRO A 235 12.89 -32.78 1.28
C PRO A 235 13.87 -33.91 1.63
N THR A 236 14.03 -34.81 0.66
CA THR A 236 15.10 -35.82 0.68
C THR A 236 16.49 -35.18 0.44
N SER A 237 17.57 -35.96 0.59
CA SER A 237 18.96 -35.48 0.56
C SER A 237 19.30 -35.04 -0.84
N GLY A 238 19.91 -33.86 -0.96
CA GLY A 238 20.32 -33.33 -2.26
C GLY A 238 19.17 -32.68 -3.04
N GLU A 239 17.96 -32.65 -2.50
CA GLU A 239 16.82 -31.93 -3.07
C GLU A 239 16.60 -30.58 -2.34
N LEU A 240 16.07 -29.61 -3.07
CA LEU A 240 15.63 -28.32 -2.55
C LEU A 240 14.21 -28.06 -3.01
N ILE A 241 13.30 -27.78 -2.08
CA ILE A 241 11.91 -27.45 -2.41
C ILE A 241 11.82 -25.94 -2.61
N ARG A 242 11.45 -25.50 -3.82
CA ARG A 242 11.13 -24.10 -4.07
C ARG A 242 9.72 -23.80 -3.57
N VAL A 243 9.63 -22.81 -2.69
CA VAL A 243 8.37 -22.34 -2.11
C VAL A 243 8.13 -20.89 -2.54
N ASN A 244 7.00 -20.68 -3.19
CA ASN A 244 6.54 -19.35 -3.57
C ASN A 244 5.81 -18.71 -2.38
N GLY A 245 6.23 -17.52 -2.00
CA GLY A 245 5.60 -16.73 -0.97
C GLY A 245 4.29 -16.10 -1.46
N SER A 246 3.39 -15.90 -0.51
CA SER A 246 2.15 -15.13 -0.66
C SER A 246 2.27 -13.84 0.13
N CYS A 247 1.72 -12.73 -0.38
CA CYS A 247 1.77 -11.48 0.38
C CYS A 247 0.94 -11.61 1.67
N ALA A 248 1.46 -11.04 2.76
CA ALA A 248 0.83 -11.01 4.07
C ALA A 248 -0.55 -10.30 4.02
N PRO A 249 -1.44 -10.51 5.02
CA PRO A 249 -2.72 -9.83 5.07
C PRO A 249 -2.61 -8.31 4.89
N ASN A 250 -3.56 -7.72 4.15
CA ASN A 250 -3.58 -6.29 3.81
C ASN A 250 -2.37 -5.78 3.00
N SER A 251 -1.65 -6.69 2.35
CA SER A 251 -0.60 -6.36 1.39
C SER A 251 -0.88 -7.01 0.03
N GLN A 252 -0.29 -6.45 -1.02
CA GLN A 252 -0.49 -6.90 -2.39
C GLN A 252 0.84 -6.98 -3.14
N LEU A 253 0.88 -7.89 -4.11
CA LEU A 253 2.03 -8.04 -5.01
C LEU A 253 2.09 -6.83 -5.95
N MET A 254 3.29 -6.30 -6.18
CA MET A 254 3.46 -5.25 -7.17
C MET A 254 3.10 -5.72 -8.59
N PRO A 255 2.47 -4.87 -9.41
CA PRO A 255 2.26 -5.17 -10.82
C PRO A 255 3.60 -5.47 -11.52
N GLY A 256 3.69 -6.63 -12.17
CA GLY A 256 4.90 -7.06 -12.89
C GLY A 256 6.04 -7.62 -12.02
N ALA A 257 5.89 -7.66 -10.69
CA ALA A 257 6.89 -8.30 -9.83
C ALA A 257 6.76 -9.83 -9.86
N ALA A 258 7.91 -10.52 -9.90
CA ALA A 258 7.94 -11.96 -9.68
C ALA A 258 7.50 -12.30 -8.25
N ARG A 259 6.93 -13.49 -8.05
CA ARG A 259 6.60 -13.93 -6.69
C ARG A 259 7.88 -14.11 -5.88
N PRO A 260 7.90 -13.68 -4.61
CA PRO A 260 9.05 -13.88 -3.75
C PRO A 260 9.23 -15.39 -3.49
N THR A 261 10.45 -15.92 -3.60
CA THR A 261 10.69 -17.38 -3.48
C THR A 261 11.76 -17.71 -2.46
N LEU A 262 11.55 -18.75 -1.66
CA LEU A 262 12.54 -19.37 -0.80
C LEU A 262 12.73 -20.83 -1.17
N LEU A 263 13.87 -21.39 -0.76
CA LEU A 263 14.22 -22.80 -0.90
C LEU A 263 14.24 -23.44 0.49
N CYS A 264 13.51 -24.54 0.67
CA CYS A 264 13.55 -25.33 1.89
C CYS A 264 14.59 -26.44 1.76
N ARG A 265 15.55 -26.50 2.69
CA ARG A 265 16.62 -27.51 2.73
C ARG A 265 16.19 -28.76 3.49
N HIS A 266 16.85 -29.89 3.22
CA HIS A 266 16.69 -31.13 3.99
C HIS A 266 16.98 -30.99 5.51
N THR A 267 17.72 -29.95 5.91
CA THR A 267 17.97 -29.61 7.32
C THR A 267 16.78 -28.93 8.01
N GLY A 268 15.74 -28.54 7.26
CA GLY A 268 14.60 -27.76 7.76
C GLY A 268 14.88 -26.26 7.84
N GLU A 269 15.96 -25.77 7.22
CA GLU A 269 16.30 -24.35 7.18
C GLU A 269 15.84 -23.71 5.86
N TRP A 270 15.41 -22.45 5.94
CA TRP A 270 15.16 -21.65 4.74
C TRP A 270 16.46 -21.13 4.16
N PHE A 271 16.56 -21.19 2.83
CA PHE A 271 17.67 -20.62 2.07
C PHE A 271 17.09 -19.81 0.90
N GLY A 272 17.59 -18.59 0.69
CA GLY A 272 17.09 -17.71 -0.34
C GLY A 272 18.14 -17.41 -1.40
N ILE A 273 17.73 -17.44 -2.66
CA ILE A 273 18.40 -16.66 -3.70
C ILE A 273 17.84 -15.24 -3.53
N ASP A 274 18.65 -14.36 -2.95
CA ASP A 274 18.47 -12.91 -2.99
C ASP A 274 17.27 -12.29 -2.22
N VAL A 275 17.09 -12.64 -0.94
CA VAL A 275 16.28 -11.82 -0.01
C VAL A 275 16.85 -10.39 0.11
N ALA A 276 18.16 -10.21 -0.13
CA ALA A 276 18.85 -8.93 -0.02
C ALA A 276 18.73 -8.04 -1.27
N THR A 277 18.74 -8.60 -2.48
CA THR A 277 18.70 -7.81 -3.74
C THR A 277 17.32 -7.74 -4.37
N ALA A 278 16.39 -8.59 -3.94
CA ALA A 278 15.04 -8.54 -4.44
C ALA A 278 14.23 -7.47 -3.69
N GLY A 279 13.71 -6.51 -4.47
CA GLY A 279 12.98 -5.34 -3.98
C GLY A 279 11.69 -5.69 -3.21
N ASP A 280 10.95 -4.65 -2.83
CA ASP A 280 9.67 -4.76 -2.12
C ASP A 280 8.59 -5.45 -2.99
N PHE A 281 8.62 -6.79 -3.06
CA PHE A 281 7.66 -7.60 -3.83
C PHE A 281 6.22 -7.35 -3.38
N CYS A 282 6.02 -7.40 -2.07
CA CYS A 282 4.76 -7.14 -1.41
C CYS A 282 4.78 -5.74 -0.81
N ARG A 283 3.70 -5.00 -1.04
CA ARG A 283 3.48 -3.66 -0.48
C ARG A 283 2.16 -3.62 0.26
N CYS A 284 2.09 -2.92 1.38
CA CYS A 284 0.80 -2.70 2.03
C CYS A 284 -0.17 -2.04 1.05
N ALA A 285 -1.40 -2.53 1.03
CA ALA A 285 -2.46 -2.06 0.14
C ALA A 285 -2.81 -0.59 0.44
N ALA A 286 -3.58 0.04 -0.45
CA ALA A 286 -4.16 1.35 -0.17
C ALA A 286 -4.99 1.28 1.12
N GLY A 287 -4.89 2.30 1.97
CA GLY A 287 -5.49 2.31 3.31
C GLY A 287 -4.69 1.61 4.40
N TYR A 288 -3.54 0.98 4.10
CA TYR A 288 -2.74 0.25 5.10
C TYR A 288 -1.27 0.67 5.11
N ALA A 289 -0.68 0.89 6.28
CA ALA A 289 0.74 1.20 6.46
C ALA A 289 1.53 0.00 6.98
N LYS A 290 2.83 -0.04 6.64
CA LYS A 290 3.74 -1.07 7.12
C LYS A 290 4.09 -0.78 8.58
N LEU A 291 3.71 -1.68 9.49
CA LEU A 291 4.12 -1.60 10.89
C LEU A 291 5.48 -2.28 11.09
N ASN A 292 5.63 -3.48 10.52
CA ASN A 292 6.85 -4.27 10.55
C ASN A 292 6.94 -5.15 9.29
N ASP A 293 7.89 -6.08 9.23
CA ASP A 293 8.08 -6.97 8.08
C ASP A 293 7.02 -8.07 7.93
N SER A 294 6.09 -8.21 8.89
CA SER A 294 5.03 -9.23 8.85
C SER A 294 3.61 -8.69 8.80
N LEU A 295 3.41 -7.40 9.06
CA LEU A 295 2.08 -6.82 9.25
C LEU A 295 1.91 -5.45 8.57
N CYS A 296 0.77 -5.33 7.89
CA CYS A 296 0.21 -4.08 7.42
C CYS A 296 -1.01 -3.70 8.27
N GLU A 297 -0.97 -2.53 8.89
CA GLU A 297 -2.02 -2.02 9.77
C GLU A 297 -2.87 -0.98 9.04
N ALA A 298 -4.18 -0.97 9.34
CA ALA A 298 -5.09 0.00 8.78
C ALA A 298 -4.69 1.43 9.18
N CYS A 299 -4.81 2.38 8.27
CA CYS A 299 -4.66 3.78 8.62
C CYS A 299 -5.69 4.14 9.70
N PRO A 300 -5.28 4.82 10.79
CA PRO A 300 -6.21 5.27 11.82
C PRO A 300 -7.15 6.34 11.26
N SER A 301 -8.25 6.61 11.98
CA SER A 301 -9.18 7.68 11.61
C SER A 301 -8.46 9.03 11.55
N GLY A 302 -8.80 9.85 10.54
CA GLY A 302 -8.08 11.09 10.25
C GLY A 302 -6.76 10.91 9.47
N TYR A 303 -6.44 9.68 9.07
CA TYR A 303 -5.32 9.37 8.18
C TYR A 303 -5.81 8.61 6.95
N PHE A 304 -5.04 8.68 5.87
CA PHE A 304 -5.34 7.99 4.62
C PHE A 304 -4.08 7.53 3.89
N LYS A 305 -4.27 6.61 2.94
CA LYS A 305 -3.23 6.20 2.02
C LYS A 305 -3.80 5.79 0.65
N PRO A 306 -3.55 6.58 -0.41
CA PRO A 306 -4.23 6.40 -1.69
C PRO A 306 -3.69 5.22 -2.52
N MET A 307 -2.42 4.87 -2.35
CA MET A 307 -1.76 3.88 -3.19
C MET A 307 -1.05 2.82 -2.35
N ALA A 308 -0.91 1.63 -2.92
CA ALA A 308 -0.15 0.56 -2.30
C ALA A 308 1.34 0.88 -2.26
N ALA A 309 1.89 0.94 -1.06
CA ALA A 309 3.27 1.31 -0.77
C ALA A 309 3.67 0.75 0.59
N ASN A 310 4.95 0.79 0.94
CA ASN A 310 5.40 0.51 2.31
C ASN A 310 5.57 1.79 3.16
N SER A 311 5.08 2.93 2.65
CA SER A 311 5.11 4.21 3.34
C SER A 311 4.08 4.26 4.49
N PRO A 312 4.29 5.13 5.49
CA PRO A 312 3.29 5.41 6.52
C PRO A 312 2.04 6.06 5.93
N CYS A 313 0.95 6.05 6.71
CA CYS A 313 -0.25 6.80 6.40
C CYS A 313 0.00 8.30 6.52
N ARG A 314 -0.74 9.11 5.75
CA ARG A 314 -0.67 10.57 5.79
C ARG A 314 -1.87 11.12 6.53
N ALA A 315 -1.69 12.20 7.28
CA ALA A 315 -2.79 12.89 7.92
C ALA A 315 -3.74 13.47 6.85
N CYS A 316 -5.03 13.44 7.15
CA CYS A 316 -6.03 14.05 6.30
C CYS A 316 -5.79 15.58 6.18
N PRO A 317 -5.87 16.15 4.97
CA PRO A 317 -5.78 17.58 4.76
C PRO A 317 -6.87 18.36 5.52
N GLU A 318 -6.71 19.68 5.63
CA GLU A 318 -7.73 20.53 6.26
C GLU A 318 -9.11 20.36 5.61
N HIS A 319 -10.15 20.49 6.44
CA HIS A 319 -11.56 20.35 6.05
C HIS A 319 -11.93 18.99 5.44
N THR A 320 -11.15 17.96 5.74
CA THR A 320 -11.43 16.57 5.36
C THR A 320 -11.49 15.66 6.57
N VAL A 321 -12.17 14.53 6.43
CA VAL A 321 -12.29 13.49 7.46
C VAL A 321 -12.14 12.10 6.83
N SER A 322 -11.71 11.13 7.62
CA SER A 322 -11.64 9.73 7.19
C SER A 322 -11.90 8.78 8.34
N GLY A 323 -12.49 7.63 8.04
CA GLY A 323 -12.56 6.49 8.94
C GLY A 323 -11.26 5.67 8.94
N SER A 324 -11.28 4.50 9.57
CA SER A 324 -10.17 3.55 9.52
C SER A 324 -9.98 2.96 8.12
N ALA A 325 -8.73 2.62 7.77
CA ALA A 325 -8.35 2.02 6.49
C ALA A 325 -8.69 2.87 5.25
N ALA A 326 -8.78 4.19 5.39
CA ALA A 326 -9.20 5.07 4.31
C ALA A 326 -8.14 5.22 3.21
N THR A 327 -8.59 5.15 1.96
CA THR A 327 -7.75 5.41 0.78
C THR A 327 -7.75 6.89 0.39
N GLN A 328 -8.76 7.63 0.80
CA GLN A 328 -8.93 9.07 0.56
C GLN A 328 -9.66 9.70 1.74
N CYS A 329 -9.53 11.03 1.90
CA CYS A 329 -10.31 11.78 2.89
C CYS A 329 -11.48 12.48 2.21
N ASP A 330 -12.65 12.32 2.82
CA ASP A 330 -13.91 12.91 2.37
C ASP A 330 -14.03 14.35 2.88
N CYS A 331 -14.68 15.22 2.11
CA CYS A 331 -14.87 16.60 2.53
C CYS A 331 -15.88 16.70 3.69
N GLN A 332 -15.59 17.59 4.64
CA GLN A 332 -16.57 17.97 5.66
C GLN A 332 -17.79 18.67 5.03
N SER A 333 -18.92 18.68 5.73
CA SER A 333 -20.14 19.34 5.23
C SER A 333 -19.91 20.83 4.94
N GLY A 334 -20.35 21.28 3.76
CA GLY A 334 -20.12 22.64 3.25
C GLY A 334 -18.74 22.88 2.61
N TYR A 335 -17.88 21.85 2.56
CA TYR A 335 -16.61 21.86 1.84
C TYR A 335 -16.64 20.87 0.68
N TYR A 336 -15.85 21.16 -0.35
CA TYR A 336 -15.90 20.52 -1.64
C TYR A 336 -14.49 20.40 -2.23
N ARG A 337 -14.35 19.47 -3.17
CA ARG A 337 -13.14 19.27 -3.97
C ARG A 337 -13.55 19.19 -5.43
N ASN A 338 -12.87 19.92 -6.31
CA ASN A 338 -13.08 19.80 -7.74
C ASN A 338 -12.25 18.63 -8.27
N LEU A 339 -12.86 17.47 -8.44
CA LEU A 339 -12.17 16.23 -8.82
C LEU A 339 -11.50 16.27 -10.20
N ALA A 340 -11.83 17.26 -11.04
CA ALA A 340 -11.17 17.45 -12.34
C ALA A 340 -9.78 18.10 -12.22
N VAL A 341 -9.52 18.83 -11.13
CA VAL A 341 -8.31 19.66 -10.95
C VAL A 341 -7.57 19.32 -9.65
N ASP A 342 -8.30 19.12 -8.57
CA ASP A 342 -7.76 18.92 -7.24
C ASP A 342 -7.36 17.44 -7.03
N ARG A 343 -6.18 17.23 -6.44
CA ARG A 343 -5.72 15.89 -6.05
C ARG A 343 -6.36 15.45 -4.72
N PRO A 344 -6.40 14.14 -4.40
CA PRO A 344 -6.89 13.64 -3.12
C PRO A 344 -6.16 14.23 -1.90
N GLU A 345 -4.89 14.61 -2.06
CA GLU A 345 -4.08 15.24 -1.02
C GLU A 345 -4.39 16.74 -0.81
N THR A 346 -5.16 17.36 -1.70
CA THR A 346 -5.55 18.77 -1.56
C THR A 346 -6.65 18.91 -0.51
N ALA A 347 -6.55 19.91 0.37
CA ALA A 347 -7.60 20.27 1.31
C ALA A 347 -8.93 20.58 0.61
N CYS A 348 -10.06 20.26 1.25
CA CYS A 348 -11.34 20.69 0.71
C CYS A 348 -11.53 22.19 0.95
N SER A 349 -12.20 22.83 0.01
CA SER A 349 -12.42 24.28 -0.02
C SER A 349 -13.92 24.56 -0.12
N LYS A 350 -14.35 25.81 0.05
CA LYS A 350 -15.76 26.18 -0.11
C LYS A 350 -15.92 27.35 -1.07
N PRO A 351 -17.12 27.67 -1.56
CA PRO A 351 -17.32 28.87 -2.38
C PRO A 351 -16.90 30.14 -1.63
N PRO A 352 -16.48 31.21 -2.34
CA PRO A 352 -16.17 32.48 -1.72
C PRO A 352 -17.41 33.10 -1.06
N THR A 353 -17.19 33.99 -0.10
CA THR A 353 -18.26 34.87 0.37
C THR A 353 -18.66 35.87 -0.72
N ALA A 354 -19.75 36.63 -0.52
CA ALA A 354 -20.12 37.69 -1.44
C ALA A 354 -18.98 38.73 -1.60
N PRO A 355 -18.82 39.35 -2.79
CA PRO A 355 -18.01 40.54 -2.97
C PRO A 355 -18.40 41.67 -2.01
N LYS A 356 -17.48 42.59 -1.76
CA LYS A 356 -17.72 43.78 -0.92
C LYS A 356 -17.92 45.02 -1.79
N ASP A 357 -18.48 46.08 -1.21
CA ASP A 357 -18.46 47.44 -1.76
C ASP A 357 -18.80 47.54 -3.25
N ALA A 358 -19.94 46.98 -3.67
CA ALA A 358 -20.42 47.13 -5.04
C ALA A 358 -20.87 48.58 -5.28
N LEU A 359 -20.24 49.24 -6.26
CA LEU A 359 -20.39 50.65 -6.59
C LEU A 359 -20.70 50.85 -8.07
N VAL A 360 -21.40 51.95 -8.37
CA VAL A 360 -21.60 52.46 -9.73
C VAL A 360 -20.61 53.59 -9.94
N LEU A 361 -19.64 53.37 -10.84
CA LEU A 361 -18.61 54.37 -11.15
C LEU A 361 -19.06 55.36 -12.23
N GLU A 362 -19.84 54.88 -13.20
CA GLU A 362 -20.42 55.71 -14.26
C GLU A 362 -21.85 55.25 -14.53
N ASN A 363 -22.76 56.22 -14.71
CA ASN A 363 -24.18 55.95 -14.98
C ASN A 363 -24.67 56.83 -16.14
N ASN A 364 -24.70 56.26 -17.33
CA ASN A 364 -25.22 56.89 -18.54
C ASN A 364 -26.56 56.24 -18.95
N PRO A 365 -27.35 56.87 -19.85
CA PRO A 365 -28.68 56.36 -20.22
C PRO A 365 -28.68 54.94 -20.79
N ASN A 366 -27.60 54.56 -21.48
CA ASN A 366 -27.46 53.26 -22.17
C ASN A 366 -26.23 52.44 -21.73
N ARG A 367 -25.47 52.93 -20.75
CA ARG A 367 -24.20 52.33 -20.30
C ARG A 367 -23.93 52.60 -18.83
N VAL A 368 -23.53 51.57 -18.10
CA VAL A 368 -23.12 51.68 -16.69
C VAL A 368 -21.78 51.00 -16.48
N VAL A 369 -20.97 51.52 -15.57
CA VAL A 369 -19.73 50.88 -15.10
C VAL A 369 -19.89 50.48 -13.64
N LEU A 370 -19.82 49.19 -13.37
CA LEU A 370 -19.91 48.63 -12.02
C LEU A 370 -18.51 48.25 -11.54
N SER A 371 -18.23 48.45 -10.25
CA SER A 371 -16.99 47.98 -9.61
C SER A 371 -17.28 47.42 -8.21
N TRP A 372 -16.41 46.56 -7.69
CA TRP A 372 -16.55 45.94 -6.38
C TRP A 372 -15.20 45.63 -5.73
N SER A 373 -15.23 45.38 -4.42
CA SER A 373 -14.11 44.86 -3.64
C SER A 373 -14.11 43.32 -3.60
N PRO A 374 -12.95 42.68 -3.41
CA PRO A 374 -12.87 41.22 -3.27
C PRO A 374 -13.67 40.71 -2.06
N PRO A 375 -14.07 39.44 -2.06
CA PRO A 375 -14.75 38.84 -0.91
C PRO A 375 -13.83 38.81 0.32
N GLU A 376 -14.43 38.77 1.51
CA GLU A 376 -13.67 38.64 2.77
C GLU A 376 -12.90 37.32 2.83
N TYR A 377 -13.55 36.26 2.37
CA TYR A 377 -12.99 34.92 2.37
C TYR A 377 -13.18 34.29 0.99
N THR A 378 -12.07 33.90 0.37
CA THR A 378 -12.04 33.33 -0.98
C THR A 378 -12.37 31.84 -1.02
N GLY A 379 -12.68 31.23 0.13
CA GLY A 379 -12.93 29.79 0.19
C GLY A 379 -11.68 28.94 0.41
N GLY A 380 -10.51 29.56 0.62
CA GLY A 380 -9.22 28.87 0.68
C GLY A 380 -8.58 28.61 -0.69
N ARG A 381 -9.06 29.28 -1.75
CA ARG A 381 -8.52 29.18 -3.11
C ARG A 381 -8.10 30.55 -3.66
N ASN A 382 -7.25 30.54 -4.68
CA ASN A 382 -6.76 31.74 -5.38
C ASN A 382 -7.31 31.86 -6.82
N ASP A 383 -8.19 30.96 -7.25
CA ASP A 383 -8.83 30.91 -8.56
C ASP A 383 -10.20 31.64 -8.57
N THR A 384 -10.30 32.74 -7.81
CA THR A 384 -11.54 33.51 -7.70
C THR A 384 -11.82 34.29 -8.99
N ARG A 385 -13.04 34.17 -9.51
CA ARG A 385 -13.58 34.88 -10.68
C ARG A 385 -14.95 35.46 -10.34
N TYR A 386 -15.42 36.45 -11.10
CA TYR A 386 -16.68 37.12 -10.84
C TYR A 386 -17.68 36.95 -11.99
N VAL A 387 -18.95 36.83 -11.62
CA VAL A 387 -20.08 36.80 -12.56
C VAL A 387 -21.07 37.88 -12.15
N VAL A 388 -21.52 38.66 -13.13
CA VAL A 388 -22.53 39.70 -12.94
C VAL A 388 -23.79 39.29 -13.66
N GLU A 389 -24.89 39.22 -12.93
CA GLU A 389 -26.21 38.90 -13.44
C GLU A 389 -27.15 40.07 -13.21
N CYS A 390 -27.98 40.37 -14.20
CA CYS A 390 -29.07 41.32 -14.05
C CYS A 390 -30.35 40.56 -13.66
N VAL A 391 -30.97 40.95 -12.56
CA VAL A 391 -32.19 40.31 -12.02
C VAL A 391 -33.44 41.07 -12.41
N ASP A 392 -33.33 42.40 -12.49
CA ASP A 392 -34.37 43.28 -13.01
C ASP A 392 -33.75 44.11 -14.13
N CYS A 393 -34.11 43.80 -15.37
CA CYS A 393 -33.45 44.30 -16.58
C CYS A 393 -34.35 45.15 -17.47
N GLY A 394 -35.58 45.44 -17.06
CA GLY A 394 -36.54 46.19 -17.87
C GLY A 394 -36.78 45.60 -19.28
N GLY A 395 -36.54 44.29 -19.48
CA GLY A 395 -36.62 43.64 -20.79
C GLY A 395 -35.46 43.93 -21.76
N ALA A 396 -34.43 44.67 -21.33
CA ALA A 396 -33.30 45.04 -22.17
C ALA A 396 -32.31 43.87 -22.39
N ARG A 397 -31.78 43.74 -23.62
CA ARG A 397 -30.70 42.80 -23.94
C ARG A 397 -29.36 43.44 -23.60
N LEU A 398 -28.83 43.10 -22.44
CA LEU A 398 -27.58 43.66 -21.93
C LEU A 398 -26.36 42.99 -22.56
N VAL A 399 -25.31 43.80 -22.77
CA VAL A 399 -23.98 43.33 -23.20
C VAL A 399 -22.98 43.69 -22.10
N TYR A 400 -22.24 42.69 -21.65
CA TYR A 400 -21.20 42.83 -20.64
C TYR A 400 -19.83 42.94 -21.32
N GLU A 401 -19.02 43.90 -20.90
CA GLU A 401 -17.66 44.12 -21.38
C GLU A 401 -16.72 44.17 -20.17
N PRO A 402 -15.96 43.10 -19.90
CA PRO A 402 -15.87 41.82 -20.64
C PRO A 402 -17.12 40.93 -20.54
N ALA A 403 -17.29 40.00 -21.49
CA ALA A 403 -18.53 39.24 -21.70
C ALA A 403 -18.81 38.11 -20.69
N SER A 404 -17.81 37.61 -19.96
CA SER A 404 -18.04 36.59 -18.91
C SER A 404 -16.82 36.39 -18.00
N SER A 405 -17.08 35.88 -16.79
CA SER A 405 -16.09 35.35 -15.84
C SER A 405 -14.86 36.25 -15.65
N LEU A 406 -15.05 37.31 -14.89
CA LEU A 406 -14.09 38.39 -14.74
C LEU A 406 -13.03 38.00 -13.71
N THR A 407 -11.75 38.16 -14.05
CA THR A 407 -10.67 38.22 -13.05
C THR A 407 -10.54 39.63 -12.47
N ASP A 408 -10.90 40.63 -13.26
CA ASP A 408 -10.96 42.03 -12.84
C ASP A 408 -12.21 42.32 -12.00
N ARG A 409 -12.17 43.46 -11.29
CA ARG A 409 -13.20 43.88 -10.33
C ARG A 409 -14.08 45.01 -10.87
N GLN A 410 -14.26 45.03 -12.18
CA GLN A 410 -15.01 46.05 -12.90
C GLN A 410 -15.65 45.44 -14.14
N VAL A 411 -16.86 45.88 -14.47
CA VAL A 411 -17.51 45.53 -15.75
C VAL A 411 -18.26 46.73 -16.30
N THR A 412 -18.18 46.89 -17.62
CA THR A 412 -19.06 47.81 -18.36
C THR A 412 -20.29 47.04 -18.82
N VAL A 413 -21.48 47.55 -18.50
CA VAL A 413 -22.75 47.02 -18.98
C VAL A 413 -23.32 48.00 -20.00
N ARG A 414 -23.68 47.51 -21.18
CA ARG A 414 -24.28 48.29 -22.29
C ARG A 414 -25.65 47.78 -22.67
N GLY A 415 -26.38 48.57 -23.44
CA GLY A 415 -27.71 48.22 -23.95
C GLY A 415 -28.81 48.47 -22.92
N LEU A 416 -28.56 49.34 -21.94
CA LEU A 416 -29.57 49.74 -20.97
C LEU A 416 -30.57 50.73 -21.61
N GLN A 417 -31.78 50.76 -21.08
CA GLN A 417 -32.81 51.73 -21.45
C GLN A 417 -32.70 52.96 -20.53
N PRO A 418 -32.94 54.19 -21.04
CA PRO A 418 -33.00 55.40 -20.23
C PRO A 418 -34.09 55.33 -19.15
N GLU A 419 -33.92 56.07 -18.05
CA GLU A 419 -34.90 56.19 -16.96
C GLU A 419 -35.45 54.85 -16.43
N THR A 420 -34.66 53.79 -16.54
CA THR A 420 -35.07 52.42 -16.20
C THR A 420 -34.30 51.94 -14.98
N ALA A 421 -35.01 51.30 -14.05
CA ALA A 421 -34.39 50.73 -12.86
C ALA A 421 -33.75 49.38 -13.19
N TYR A 422 -32.51 49.18 -12.73
CA TYR A 422 -31.76 47.95 -12.89
C TYR A 422 -31.26 47.46 -11.54
N THR A 423 -31.31 46.14 -11.33
CA THR A 423 -30.66 45.48 -10.20
C THR A 423 -29.71 44.40 -10.68
N PHE A 424 -28.42 44.58 -10.35
CA PHE A 424 -27.37 43.63 -10.66
C PHE A 424 -26.97 42.85 -9.40
N ARG A 425 -26.68 41.56 -9.57
CA ARG A 425 -26.05 40.69 -8.58
C ARG A 425 -24.65 40.33 -9.04
N ILE A 426 -23.69 40.49 -8.15
CA ILE A 426 -22.29 40.17 -8.39
C ILE A 426 -21.94 38.99 -7.50
N PHE A 427 -21.52 37.89 -8.12
CA PHE A 427 -21.08 36.67 -7.48
C PHE A 427 -19.56 36.57 -7.54
N ALA A 428 -18.94 36.11 -6.45
CA ALA A 428 -17.57 35.61 -6.46
C ALA A 428 -17.62 34.08 -6.52
N LEU A 429 -16.96 33.49 -7.51
CA LEU A 429 -16.92 32.06 -7.78
C LEU A 429 -15.46 31.58 -7.74
N ASN A 430 -15.24 30.35 -7.34
CA ASN A 430 -13.92 29.69 -7.38
C ASN A 430 -14.06 28.27 -7.97
N GLY A 431 -12.98 27.49 -7.99
CA GLY A 431 -12.96 26.16 -8.61
C GLY A 431 -13.99 25.16 -8.04
N VAL A 432 -14.53 25.40 -6.85
CA VAL A 432 -15.54 24.52 -6.22
C VAL A 432 -16.96 25.07 -6.26
N SER A 433 -17.16 26.29 -6.74
CA SER A 433 -18.49 26.93 -6.75
C SER A 433 -19.50 26.20 -7.64
N GLU A 434 -19.03 25.54 -8.70
CA GLU A 434 -19.88 24.72 -9.58
C GLU A 434 -20.33 23.41 -8.90
N VAL A 435 -19.42 22.76 -8.18
CA VAL A 435 -19.71 21.56 -7.39
C VAL A 435 -20.68 21.89 -6.25
N ALA A 436 -20.52 23.08 -5.68
CA ALA A 436 -21.32 23.57 -4.59
C ALA A 436 -22.65 24.20 -5.02
N MET A 437 -23.07 24.16 -6.30
CA MET A 437 -24.31 24.85 -6.75
C MET A 437 -25.58 24.39 -6.02
N ALA A 438 -25.57 23.19 -5.41
CA ALA A 438 -26.65 22.76 -4.51
C ALA A 438 -26.78 23.65 -3.25
N THR A 439 -25.71 24.35 -2.87
CA THR A 439 -25.69 25.38 -1.83
C THR A 439 -25.84 26.76 -2.47
N LYS A 440 -26.77 27.54 -1.94
CA LYS A 440 -27.07 28.90 -2.41
C LYS A 440 -25.82 29.78 -2.32
N LEU A 441 -25.24 30.13 -3.47
CA LEU A 441 -24.07 31.02 -3.56
C LEU A 441 -24.41 32.41 -3.02
N ALA A 442 -23.42 33.08 -2.42
CA ALA A 442 -23.59 34.43 -1.89
C ALA A 442 -23.29 35.49 -2.98
N TRP A 443 -24.05 36.59 -2.97
CA TRP A 443 -23.89 37.69 -3.92
C TRP A 443 -23.98 39.05 -3.24
N LYS A 444 -23.46 40.08 -3.90
CA LYS A 444 -23.68 41.48 -3.57
C LYS A 444 -24.58 42.11 -4.62
N SER A 445 -25.62 42.81 -4.20
CA SER A 445 -26.51 43.54 -5.11
C SER A 445 -26.13 45.00 -5.22
N VAL A 446 -26.33 45.56 -6.40
CA VAL A 446 -26.29 46.99 -6.68
C VAL A 446 -27.50 47.36 -7.53
N SER A 447 -28.24 48.38 -7.11
CA SER A 447 -29.43 48.87 -7.80
C SER A 447 -29.22 50.32 -8.20
N LEU A 448 -29.68 50.66 -9.40
CA LEU A 448 -29.55 52.00 -9.98
C LEU A 448 -30.71 52.30 -10.91
N ARG A 449 -30.91 53.59 -11.21
CA ARG A 449 -31.76 54.05 -12.31
C ARG A 449 -30.88 54.78 -13.31
N THR A 450 -30.99 54.42 -14.59
CA THR A 450 -30.22 55.07 -15.67
C THR A 450 -30.67 56.51 -15.84
N GLY A 451 -29.74 57.38 -16.25
CA GLY A 451 -30.06 58.80 -16.50
C GLY A 451 -30.99 59.00 -17.71
N ALA A 452 -31.53 60.21 -17.82
CA ALA A 452 -32.34 60.64 -18.96
C ALA A 452 -31.53 60.61 -20.27
N ALA A 453 -32.16 60.17 -21.36
CA ALA A 453 -31.55 60.21 -22.67
C ALA A 453 -31.13 61.64 -23.02
N THR A 454 -29.90 61.83 -23.50
CA THR A 454 -29.52 63.06 -24.18
C THR A 454 -30.41 63.23 -25.41
N PRO A 455 -30.99 64.42 -25.66
CA PRO A 455 -31.79 64.67 -26.86
C PRO A 455 -30.99 64.31 -28.11
N SER A 456 -31.66 63.69 -29.08
CA SER A 456 -31.03 63.37 -30.35
C SER A 456 -30.73 64.66 -31.12
N LYS A 457 -29.68 64.65 -31.96
CA LYS A 457 -29.35 65.79 -32.81
C LYS A 457 -30.58 66.18 -33.65
N PRO A 458 -30.95 67.48 -33.74
CA PRO A 458 -31.98 67.94 -34.65
C PRO A 458 -31.71 67.47 -36.08
N SER A 459 -32.75 67.09 -36.79
CA SER A 459 -32.67 66.59 -38.18
C SER A 459 -33.48 67.48 -39.11
N SER A 460 -33.31 67.34 -40.44
CA SER A 460 -34.13 68.04 -41.44
C SER A 460 -34.16 69.57 -41.32
N ILE A 461 -32.99 70.19 -41.13
CA ILE A 461 -32.89 71.66 -41.09
C ILE A 461 -33.31 72.24 -42.44
N THR A 462 -34.36 73.05 -42.44
CA THR A 462 -34.93 73.70 -43.63
C THR A 462 -34.82 75.20 -43.50
N VAL A 463 -34.44 75.86 -44.59
CA VAL A 463 -34.21 77.31 -44.62
C VAL A 463 -35.14 77.93 -45.66
N LYS A 464 -36.00 78.85 -45.23
CA LYS A 464 -36.93 79.57 -46.08
C LYS A 464 -36.63 81.07 -46.03
N ILE A 465 -36.35 81.67 -47.18
CA ILE A 465 -36.16 83.12 -47.29
C ILE A 465 -37.53 83.78 -47.20
N GLU A 466 -37.72 84.67 -46.22
CA GLU A 466 -38.97 85.40 -46.02
C GLU A 466 -38.90 86.82 -46.62
N SER A 467 -37.72 87.44 -46.63
CA SER A 467 -37.49 88.73 -47.29
C SER A 467 -36.01 88.93 -47.66
N SER A 468 -35.66 90.07 -48.25
CA SER A 468 -34.26 90.44 -48.53
C SER A 468 -33.39 90.61 -47.28
N ALA A 469 -33.99 90.68 -46.08
CA ALA A 469 -33.29 90.85 -44.81
C ALA A 469 -33.71 89.84 -43.73
N SER A 470 -34.47 88.79 -44.06
CA SER A 470 -34.92 87.78 -43.09
C SER A 470 -35.05 86.37 -43.66
N VAL A 471 -34.70 85.39 -42.83
CA VAL A 471 -34.70 83.96 -43.15
C VAL A 471 -35.30 83.19 -41.98
N ARG A 472 -36.24 82.29 -42.26
CA ARG A 472 -36.81 81.35 -41.31
C ARG A 472 -36.08 80.02 -41.40
N VAL A 473 -35.60 79.53 -40.26
CA VAL A 473 -34.95 78.22 -40.13
C VAL A 473 -35.85 77.32 -39.31
N SER A 474 -36.15 76.12 -39.78
CA SER A 474 -36.93 75.11 -39.05
C SER A 474 -36.22 73.76 -39.05
N TRP A 475 -36.49 72.91 -38.07
CA TRP A 475 -35.89 71.57 -37.93
C TRP A 475 -36.89 70.57 -37.34
N SER A 476 -36.56 69.28 -37.41
CA SER A 476 -37.38 68.21 -36.84
C SER A 476 -36.68 67.56 -35.64
N SER A 477 -37.38 67.48 -34.50
CA SER A 477 -36.99 66.68 -33.34
C SER A 477 -37.06 65.20 -33.69
N SER A 478 -35.93 64.49 -33.66
CA SER A 478 -35.87 63.05 -33.94
C SER A 478 -36.20 62.23 -32.69
N ASP A 479 -37.33 62.50 -32.04
CA ASP A 479 -37.76 61.80 -30.83
C ASP A 479 -38.48 60.50 -31.16
N THR A 480 -37.72 59.49 -31.60
CA THR A 480 -38.25 58.14 -31.82
C THR A 480 -37.99 57.18 -30.66
N LEU A 481 -37.32 57.63 -29.58
CA LEU A 481 -36.85 56.76 -28.50
C LEU A 481 -37.27 57.22 -27.09
N GLY A 482 -38.40 57.92 -26.95
CA GLY A 482 -39.02 58.18 -25.63
C GLY A 482 -38.18 58.98 -24.64
N GLY A 483 -37.09 59.60 -25.08
CA GLY A 483 -36.35 60.61 -24.32
C GLY A 483 -37.17 61.89 -24.31
N GLY A 484 -37.22 62.56 -23.16
CA GLY A 484 -37.81 63.90 -23.08
C GLY A 484 -37.22 64.77 -24.18
N GLY A 485 -38.09 65.31 -25.05
CA GLY A 485 -37.68 66.10 -26.18
C GLY A 485 -36.78 67.26 -25.76
N ALA A 486 -35.99 67.77 -26.69
CA ALA A 486 -35.12 68.92 -26.43
C ALA A 486 -35.96 70.06 -25.82
N THR A 487 -35.57 70.54 -24.64
CA THR A 487 -36.28 71.63 -23.95
C THR A 487 -35.99 72.99 -24.57
N GLU A 488 -34.84 73.11 -25.24
CA GLU A 488 -34.37 74.32 -25.91
C GLU A 488 -33.38 73.93 -27.02
N TYR A 489 -33.37 74.72 -28.09
CA TYR A 489 -32.45 74.62 -29.21
C TYR A 489 -31.54 75.85 -29.25
N GLU A 490 -30.24 75.63 -29.46
CA GLU A 490 -29.27 76.67 -29.79
C GLU A 490 -29.06 76.68 -31.32
N LEU A 491 -29.42 77.79 -31.97
CA LEU A 491 -29.14 78.05 -33.37
C LEU A 491 -27.90 78.95 -33.47
N LYS A 492 -26.82 78.45 -34.10
CA LYS A 492 -25.62 79.27 -34.37
C LYS A 492 -25.67 79.79 -35.79
N PHE A 493 -25.54 81.10 -35.95
CA PHE A 493 -25.65 81.75 -37.25
C PHE A 493 -24.59 82.84 -37.44
N GLY A 494 -23.92 82.86 -38.59
CA GLY A 494 -22.93 83.88 -38.93
C GLY A 494 -22.25 83.60 -40.26
N GLU A 495 -21.41 84.51 -40.76
CA GLU A 495 -20.62 84.26 -41.99
C GLU A 495 -19.65 83.08 -41.82
N GLN A 496 -19.22 82.85 -40.58
CA GLN A 496 -18.42 81.70 -40.18
C GLN A 496 -18.88 81.16 -38.82
N LEU A 497 -18.97 79.83 -38.68
CA LEU A 497 -19.29 79.15 -37.43
C LEU A 497 -18.04 79.06 -36.53
N ASP A 498 -17.57 80.23 -36.08
CA ASP A 498 -16.49 80.40 -35.12
C ASP A 498 -17.07 81.13 -33.89
N PRO A 499 -16.67 80.80 -32.65
CA PRO A 499 -17.15 81.49 -31.43
C PRO A 499 -16.99 83.02 -31.44
N THR A 500 -16.12 83.59 -32.29
CA THR A 500 -15.93 85.05 -32.42
C THR A 500 -16.72 85.70 -33.57
N LYS A 501 -17.27 84.91 -34.49
CA LYS A 501 -17.95 85.39 -35.72
C LYS A 501 -19.36 84.84 -35.92
N SER A 502 -19.85 84.03 -35.00
CA SER A 502 -21.21 83.50 -34.99
C SER A 502 -22.00 84.07 -33.82
N THR A 503 -23.29 84.24 -34.02
CA THR A 503 -24.25 84.62 -32.98
C THR A 503 -25.10 83.40 -32.64
N SER A 504 -25.25 83.11 -31.36
CA SER A 504 -26.15 82.06 -30.86
C SER A 504 -27.52 82.64 -30.54
N TYR A 505 -28.57 81.95 -30.99
CA TYR A 505 -29.96 82.22 -30.64
C TYR A 505 -30.54 81.00 -29.94
N TYR A 506 -31.41 81.21 -28.96
CA TYR A 506 -32.02 80.13 -28.18
C TYR A 506 -33.53 80.16 -28.34
N THR A 507 -34.14 79.00 -28.58
CA THR A 507 -35.60 78.88 -28.73
C THR A 507 -36.10 77.53 -28.27
N ALA A 508 -37.29 77.50 -27.66
CA ALA A 508 -38.00 76.25 -27.35
C ALA A 508 -38.86 75.74 -28.52
N ALA A 509 -39.06 76.56 -29.57
CA ALA A 509 -39.79 76.18 -30.78
C ALA A 509 -38.88 75.42 -31.76
N ASP A 510 -39.50 74.66 -32.68
CA ASP A 510 -38.84 73.95 -33.78
C ASP A 510 -38.54 74.83 -35.01
N GLU A 511 -38.68 76.16 -34.84
CA GLU A 511 -38.32 77.17 -35.82
C GLU A 511 -37.79 78.46 -35.17
N TYR A 512 -37.01 79.22 -35.95
CA TYR A 512 -36.52 80.54 -35.59
C TYR A 512 -36.48 81.46 -36.80
N LEU A 513 -36.91 82.72 -36.62
CA LEU A 513 -36.85 83.76 -37.65
C LEU A 513 -35.63 84.66 -37.41
N LEU A 514 -34.64 84.57 -38.29
CA LEU A 514 -33.49 85.46 -38.32
C LEU A 514 -33.86 86.73 -39.09
N THR A 515 -33.57 87.90 -38.51
CA THR A 515 -33.87 89.22 -39.08
C THR A 515 -32.64 90.12 -39.07
N GLY A 516 -32.60 91.13 -39.94
CA GLY A 516 -31.49 92.09 -39.99
C GLY A 516 -30.31 91.61 -40.83
N LEU A 517 -30.57 90.74 -41.81
CA LEU A 517 -29.55 90.18 -42.69
C LEU A 517 -29.15 91.16 -43.79
N THR A 518 -27.88 91.15 -44.18
CA THR A 518 -27.37 91.95 -45.28
C THR A 518 -27.56 91.22 -46.60
N GLN A 519 -28.19 91.88 -47.58
CA GLN A 519 -28.42 91.29 -48.90
C GLN A 519 -27.10 90.97 -49.61
N GLY A 520 -27.00 89.77 -50.18
CA GLY A 520 -25.82 89.31 -50.95
C GLY A 520 -24.70 88.69 -50.12
N VAL A 521 -24.88 88.55 -48.80
CA VAL A 521 -23.93 87.87 -47.90
C VAL A 521 -24.34 86.41 -47.67
N THR A 522 -23.37 85.51 -47.69
CA THR A 522 -23.58 84.08 -47.36
C THR A 522 -23.36 83.84 -45.88
N TYR A 523 -24.32 83.19 -45.24
CA TYR A 523 -24.26 82.81 -43.83
C TYR A 523 -24.27 81.29 -43.68
N MET A 524 -23.59 80.80 -42.65
CA MET A 524 -23.61 79.41 -42.19
C MET A 524 -24.50 79.28 -40.95
N LEU A 525 -25.17 78.14 -40.83
CA LEU A 525 -26.07 77.81 -39.74
C LEU A 525 -25.75 76.42 -39.17
N GLN A 526 -25.87 76.26 -37.85
CA GLN A 526 -25.70 74.99 -37.14
C GLN A 526 -26.78 74.82 -36.07
#